data_AF-A0A3C1FN02-F1
#
_entry.id   AF-A0A3C1FN02-F1
#
_cell.length_a   1.000
_cell.length_b   1.000
_cell.length_c   1.000
_cell.angle_alpha   90.00
_cell.angle_beta   90.00
_cell.angle_gamma   90.00
#
_symmetry.space_group_name_H-M   'P 1'
#
loop_
_entity.id
_entity.type
_entity.pdbx_description
1 polymer ?
#
loop_
_entity_poly.entity_id
_entity_poly.type
_entity_poly.pdbx_seq_one_letter_code
_entity_poly.pdbx_strand_id
1 'polypeptide(L)'
;ADIYGPSIPRMLGISGKPTSPDGHKLNPMENFGIKCMSIGFLVDEDTPMIWRGPMVMSALNQMMSDVNWGTLDVMVVDMPPGTGDA
;
A
#
# COMPACT_ATOMS: atom_id res chain seq x y z
N ALA A 1 5.69 1.64 2.53
CA ALA A 1 5.78 2.38 1.30
C ALA A 1 7.07 3.18 1.28
N ASP A 2 8.18 2.47 1.06
CA ASP A 2 9.27 3.01 0.27
C ASP A 2 8.72 3.41 -1.10
N ILE A 3 8.60 4.72 -1.31
CA ILE A 3 8.05 5.32 -2.52
C ILE A 3 8.99 5.13 -3.72
N TYR A 4 10.26 4.81 -3.46
CA TYR A 4 11.30 4.70 -4.49
C TYR A 4 11.38 3.32 -5.17
N GLY A 5 10.68 2.33 -4.63
CA GLY A 5 10.51 1.04 -5.28
C GLY A 5 9.52 0.17 -4.52
N PRO A 6 8.50 -0.44 -5.17
CA PRO A 6 7.55 -1.33 -4.50
C PRO A 6 8.25 -2.62 -4.05
N SER A 7 8.96 -2.55 -2.94
CA SER A 7 9.83 -3.60 -2.42
C SER A 7 9.02 -4.72 -1.77
N ILE A 8 7.99 -4.38 -0.99
CA ILE A 8 7.19 -5.35 -0.22
C ILE A 8 6.39 -6.30 -1.11
N PRO A 9 5.61 -5.86 -2.13
CA PRO A 9 4.93 -6.77 -3.05
C PRO A 9 5.88 -7.76 -3.72
N ARG A 10 7.03 -7.26 -4.18
CA ARG A 10 8.06 -8.07 -4.82
C ARG A 10 8.71 -9.07 -3.86
N MET A 11 9.00 -8.66 -2.62
CA MET A 11 9.53 -9.56 -1.58
C MET A 11 8.53 -10.64 -1.19
N LEU A 12 7.23 -10.32 -1.18
CA LEU A 12 6.17 -11.29 -0.93
C LEU A 12 5.77 -12.08 -2.18
N GLY A 13 6.35 -11.80 -3.36
CA GLY A 13 5.98 -12.47 -4.61
C GLY A 13 4.53 -12.23 -5.03
N ILE A 14 3.94 -11.10 -4.66
CA ILE A 14 2.56 -10.72 -4.96
C ILE A 14 2.53 -9.87 -6.24
N SER A 15 1.65 -10.23 -7.17
CA SER A 15 1.38 -9.46 -8.38
C SER A 15 -0.13 -9.33 -8.63
N GLY A 16 -0.52 -8.37 -9.47
CA GLY A 16 -1.92 -8.07 -9.79
C GLY A 16 -2.46 -6.86 -9.03
N LYS A 17 -3.79 -6.72 -9.05
CA LYS A 17 -4.51 -5.57 -8.48
C LYS A 17 -5.47 -6.05 -7.37
N PRO A 18 -5.59 -5.33 -6.25
CA PRO A 18 -6.55 -5.64 -5.20
C PRO A 18 -7.98 -5.60 -5.73
N THR A 19 -8.83 -6.45 -5.17
CA THR A 19 -10.26 -6.47 -5.50
C THR A 19 -11.04 -5.52 -4.60
N SER A 20 -12.13 -4.95 -5.09
CA SER A 20 -13.10 -4.20 -4.28
C SER A 20 -14.50 -4.73 -4.58
N PRO A 21 -14.98 -5.73 -3.83
CA PRO A 21 -16.28 -6.35 -4.09
C PRO A 21 -17.46 -5.39 -3.92
N ASP A 22 -17.33 -4.40 -3.04
CA ASP A 22 -18.36 -3.41 -2.71
C ASP A 22 -18.11 -2.04 -3.38
N GLY A 23 -16.99 -1.86 -4.08
CA GLY A 23 -16.56 -0.59 -4.65
C GLY A 23 -16.17 0.48 -3.61
N HIS A 24 -16.17 0.14 -2.32
CA HIS A 24 -15.91 1.06 -1.22
C HIS A 24 -14.62 0.72 -0.49
N LYS A 25 -14.36 -0.57 -0.25
CA LYS A 25 -13.15 -1.06 0.40
C LYS A 25 -12.35 -1.98 -0.49
N LEU A 26 -11.04 -1.87 -0.39
CA LEU A 26 -10.09 -2.74 -1.05
C LEU A 26 -9.80 -3.95 -0.16
N ASN A 27 -9.84 -5.14 -0.75
CA ASN A 27 -9.30 -6.32 -0.09
C ASN A 27 -7.77 -6.30 -0.21
N PRO A 28 -7.03 -6.48 0.90
CA PRO A 28 -5.59 -6.59 0.84
C PRO A 28 -5.18 -7.82 0.02
N MET A 29 -4.04 -7.71 -0.64
CA MET A 29 -3.40 -8.86 -1.26
C MET A 29 -2.84 -9.77 -0.17
N GLU A 30 -2.72 -11.07 -0.43
CA GLU A 30 -2.21 -12.00 0.59
C GLU A 30 -1.22 -12.99 -0.03
N ASN A 31 -0.10 -13.20 0.65
CA ASN A 31 0.76 -14.34 0.41
C ASN A 31 1.46 -14.75 1.71
N PHE A 32 1.79 -16.03 1.86
CA PHE A 32 2.40 -16.59 3.07
C PHE A 32 1.64 -16.27 4.39
N GLY A 33 0.31 -16.09 4.31
CA GLY A 33 -0.52 -15.69 5.45
C GLY A 33 -0.36 -14.23 5.90
N ILE A 34 0.36 -13.41 5.11
CA ILE A 34 0.58 -11.99 5.38
C ILE A 34 -0.32 -11.17 4.44
N LYS A 35 -1.20 -10.38 5.03
CA LYS A 35 -1.98 -9.37 4.30
C LYS A 35 -1.07 -8.20 3.96
N CYS A 36 -1.08 -7.78 2.71
CA CYS A 36 -0.24 -6.74 2.15
C CYS A 36 -1.08 -5.78 1.32
N MET A 37 -0.86 -4.48 1.53
CA MET A 37 -1.32 -3.43 0.64
C MET A 37 -0.14 -2.51 0.31
N SER A 38 -0.05 -2.10 -0.95
CA SER A 38 1.00 -1.22 -1.43
C SER A 38 0.47 -0.34 -2.55
N ILE A 39 1.03 0.85 -2.66
CA ILE A 39 0.70 1.82 -3.70
C ILE A 39 1.08 1.25 -5.07
N GLY A 40 2.12 0.42 -5.13
CA GLY A 40 2.54 -0.27 -6.35
C GLY A 40 1.49 -1.24 -6.92
N PHE A 41 0.43 -1.58 -6.18
CA PHE A 41 -0.70 -2.32 -6.76
C PHE A 41 -1.70 -1.44 -7.51
N LEU A 42 -1.71 -0.14 -7.21
CA LEU A 42 -2.65 0.83 -7.77
C LEU A 42 -2.04 1.65 -8.91
N VAL A 43 -0.71 1.68 -9.00
CA VAL A 43 0.06 2.45 -9.99
C VAL A 43 0.95 1.49 -10.78
N ASP A 44 0.93 1.59 -12.11
CA ASP A 44 1.77 0.75 -12.96
C ASP A 44 3.25 1.14 -12.79
N GLU A 45 4.15 0.15 -12.66
CA GLU A 45 5.58 0.33 -12.32
C GLU A 45 6.33 1.28 -13.26
N ASP A 46 5.89 1.39 -14.52
CA ASP A 46 6.52 2.22 -15.56
C ASP A 46 6.06 3.68 -15.55
N THR A 47 5.16 4.07 -14.64
CA THR A 47 4.64 5.45 -14.55
C THR A 47 5.46 6.23 -13.51
N PRO A 48 6.43 7.07 -13.91
CA PRO A 48 7.16 7.91 -12.97
C PRO A 48 6.20 8.90 -12.31
N MET A 49 5.89 8.64 -11.04
CA MET A 49 4.98 9.46 -10.27
C MET A 49 5.76 10.31 -9.27
N ILE A 50 5.63 11.64 -9.37
CA ILE A 50 6.19 12.56 -8.37
C ILE A 50 5.23 12.61 -7.19
N TRP A 51 5.56 11.90 -6.12
CA TRP A 51 4.80 11.93 -4.88
C TRP A 51 5.11 13.22 -4.11
N ARG A 52 4.10 14.07 -3.92
CA ARG A 52 4.18 15.23 -3.02
C ARG A 52 3.74 14.83 -1.61
N GLY A 53 4.25 15.48 -0.58
CA GLY A 53 3.94 15.19 0.84
C GLY A 53 2.45 14.96 1.13
N PRO A 54 1.54 15.87 0.74
CA PRO A 54 0.10 15.69 0.96
C PRO A 54 -0.50 14.45 0.29
N MET A 55 0.05 14.03 -0.86
CA MET A 55 -0.44 12.86 -1.60
C MET A 55 -0.06 11.56 -0.88
N VAL A 56 1.14 11.50 -0.30
CA VAL A 56 1.59 10.36 0.51
C VAL A 56 0.73 10.22 1.76
N MET A 57 0.46 11.33 2.45
CA MET A 57 -0.41 11.34 3.63
C MET A 57 -1.84 10.91 3.29
N SER A 58 -2.38 11.39 2.17
CA SER A 58 -3.70 10.95 1.69
C SER A 58 -3.74 9.46 1.36
N ALA A 59 -2.71 8.94 0.67
CA ALA A 59 -2.63 7.53 0.32
C ALA A 59 -2.50 6.63 1.56
N LEU A 60 -1.70 7.04 2.55
CA LEU A 60 -1.60 6.35 3.84
C LEU A 60 -2.95 6.32 4.57
N ASN A 61 -3.62 7.47 4.69
CA ASN A 61 -4.94 7.54 5.32
C ASN A 61 -5.97 6.64 4.62
N GLN A 62 -5.93 6.62 3.28
CA GLN A 62 -6.77 5.73 2.47
C GLN A 62 -6.45 4.26 2.74
N MET A 63 -5.17 3.87 2.81
CA MET A 63 -4.78 2.50 3.12
C MET A 63 -5.20 2.04 4.52
N MET A 64 -5.22 2.95 5.49
CA MET A 64 -5.65 2.64 6.85
C MET A 64 -7.18 2.52 6.95
N SER A 65 -7.92 3.34 6.21
CA SER A 65 -9.38 3.47 6.34
C SER A 65 -10.17 2.58 5.37
N ASP A 66 -9.68 2.50 4.13
CA ASP A 66 -10.43 1.96 2.98
C ASP A 66 -9.93 0.57 2.56
N VAL A 67 -9.12 -0.08 3.40
CA VAL A 67 -8.69 -1.46 3.21
C VAL A 67 -9.32 -2.36 4.25
N ASN A 68 -9.83 -3.51 3.81
CA ASN A 68 -10.43 -4.49 4.68
C ASN A 68 -9.37 -5.37 5.34
N TRP A 69 -8.65 -4.81 6.31
CA TRP A 69 -7.63 -5.53 7.07
C TRP A 69 -8.18 -6.67 7.93
N GLY A 70 -9.46 -6.60 8.32
CA GLY A 70 -10.07 -7.53 9.26
C GLY A 70 -9.43 -7.44 10.65
N THR A 71 -9.42 -8.54 11.38
CA THR A 71 -8.72 -8.64 12.67
C THR A 71 -7.23 -8.82 12.46
N LEU A 72 -6.42 -8.01 13.15
CA LEU A 72 -4.96 -8.07 13.12
C LEU A 72 -4.43 -7.95 14.55
N ASP A 73 -3.42 -8.75 14.89
CA ASP A 73 -2.65 -8.58 16.13
C ASP A 73 -1.57 -7.51 15.97
N VAL A 74 -0.99 -7.41 14.77
CA VAL A 74 0.10 -6.48 14.44
C VAL A 74 -0.08 -5.95 13.02
N MET A 75 0.18 -4.66 12.83
CA MET A 75 0.31 -4.02 11.53
C MET A 75 1.68 -3.35 11.43
N VAL A 76 2.43 -3.68 10.39
CA VAL A 76 3.72 -3.04 10.09
C VAL A 76 3.50 -2.04 8.96
N VAL A 77 3.84 -0.77 9.22
CA VAL A 77 3.77 0.30 8.23
C VAL A 77 5.19 0.64 7.80
N ASP A 78 5.53 0.29 6.57
CA ASP A 78 6.75 0.75 5.93
C ASP A 78 6.55 2.24 5.57
N MET A 79 7.44 3.12 6.02
CA MET A 79 7.33 4.57 5.80
C MET A 79 8.47 4.99 4.86
N PRO A 80 8.24 5.97 3.96
CA PRO A 80 9.31 6.45 3.10
C PRO A 80 10.46 7.03 3.95
N PRO A 81 11.71 6.92 3.48
CA PRO A 81 12.86 7.43 4.23
C PRO A 81 12.80 8.95 4.36
N GLY A 82 13.04 9.46 5.57
CA GLY A 82 13.08 10.89 5.87
C GLY A 82 12.31 11.24 7.14
N THR A 83 12.66 12.38 7.74
CA THR A 83 11.91 12.98 8.86
C THR A 83 11.03 14.12 8.35
N GLY A 84 10.58 14.03 7.09
CA GLY A 84 9.87 15.11 6.42
C GLY A 84 8.59 15.44 7.17
N ASP A 85 8.62 16.53 7.92
CA ASP A 85 7.42 17.25 8.27
C ASP A 85 6.70 17.63 6.97
N ALA A 86 5.37 17.67 7.06
CA ALA A 86 4.44 18.05 6.01
C ALA A 86 4.89 19.22 5.11
#